data_AF-A0AA38R3S5-F1
#
_entry.id   AF-A0AA38R3S5-F1
#
_cell.length_a   1.000
_cell.length_b   1.000
_cell.length_c   1.000
_cell.angle_alpha   90.00
_cell.angle_beta   90.00
_cell.angle_gamma   90.00
#
_symmetry.space_group_name_H-M   'P 1'
#
loop_
_entity.id
_entity.type
_entity.pdbx_description
1 polymer ?
#
loop_
_entity_poly.entity_id
_entity_poly.type
_entity_poly.pdbx_seq_one_letter_code
_entity_poly.pdbx_strand_id
1 'polypeptide(L)'
;MSSQTPISADAVLDLIKVRRTYYPLGKDISVSPERINEIVKEAVKHVPSSFNSQSNRVVVLFGAEHDKLWDITEQVLSTVVPPEQFEPTKQKMAMFRGAAGT
;
A
#
# COMPACT_ATOMS: atom_id res chain seq x y z
N MET A 1 15.52 26.82 -13.32
CA MET A 1 15.43 25.44 -13.84
C MET A 1 16.26 24.57 -12.90
N SER A 2 15.63 23.79 -12.03
CA SER A 2 16.36 22.97 -11.05
C SER A 2 17.14 21.88 -11.78
N SER A 3 18.46 21.84 -11.63
CA SER A 3 19.30 20.79 -12.18
C SER A 3 18.95 19.47 -11.50
N GLN A 4 18.30 18.55 -12.21
CA GLN A 4 18.16 17.18 -11.71
C GLN A 4 19.52 16.50 -11.81
N THR A 5 20.02 15.98 -10.69
CA THR A 5 21.15 15.07 -10.68
C THR A 5 20.79 13.84 -11.52
N PRO A 6 21.59 13.45 -12.53
CA PRO A 6 21.30 12.26 -13.31
C PRO A 6 21.37 11.01 -12.41
N ILE A 7 20.26 10.28 -12.33
CA ILE A 7 20.22 8.97 -11.69
C ILE A 7 20.72 7.93 -12.71
N SER A 8 21.73 7.14 -12.36
CA SER A 8 22.24 6.07 -13.23
C SER A 8 21.29 4.87 -13.27
N ALA A 9 21.37 4.07 -14.34
CA ALA A 9 20.64 2.81 -14.43
C ALA A 9 20.98 1.89 -13.24
N ASP A 10 22.25 1.83 -12.86
CA ASP A 10 22.70 1.00 -11.72
C ASP A 10 22.06 1.44 -10.39
N ALA A 11 21.93 2.75 -10.15
CA ALA A 11 21.26 3.26 -8.95
C ALA A 11 19.78 2.83 -8.88
N VAL A 12 19.08 2.85 -10.02
CA VAL A 12 17.70 2.34 -10.09
C VAL A 12 17.64 0.83 -9.84
N LEU A 13 18.55 0.07 -10.46
CA LEU A 13 18.61 -1.38 -10.30
C LEU A 13 18.88 -1.78 -8.85
N ASP A 14 19.72 -1.04 -8.13
CA ASP A 14 20.03 -1.31 -6.73
C ASP A 14 18.81 -1.04 -5.82
N LEU A 15 18.05 0.02 -6.06
CA LEU A 15 16.80 0.28 -5.35
C LEU A 15 15.76 -0.85 -5.57
N ILE A 16 15.68 -1.36 -6.80
CA ILE A 16 14.78 -2.49 -7.13
C ILE A 16 15.22 -3.77 -6.38
N LYS A 17 16.53 -4.05 -6.33
CA LYS A 17 17.08 -5.23 -5.63
C LYS A 17 16.82 -5.23 -4.14
N VAL A 18 16.80 -4.06 -3.48
CA VAL A 18 16.60 -3.97 -2.02
C VAL A 18 15.14 -3.91 -1.60
N ARG A 19 14.20 -3.59 -2.50
CA ARG A 19 12.76 -3.55 -2.17
C ARG A 19 12.26 -4.92 -1.68
N ARG A 20 11.59 -4.94 -0.54
CA ARG A 20 10.95 -6.13 0.06
C ARG A 20 9.48 -5.86 0.36
N THR A 21 8.72 -6.93 0.51
CA THR A 21 7.34 -6.87 0.97
C THR A 21 7.35 -6.91 2.49
N TYR A 22 6.74 -5.92 3.14
CA TYR A 22 6.62 -5.83 4.59
C TYR A 22 5.13 -5.90 4.95
N TYR A 23 4.74 -6.95 5.66
CA TYR A 23 3.36 -7.15 6.13
C TYR A 23 3.10 -6.57 7.53
N PRO A 24 3.98 -6.75 8.53
CA PRO A 24 3.76 -6.17 9.84
C PRO A 24 4.14 -4.69 9.79
N LEU A 25 3.12 -3.83 9.67
CA LEU A 25 3.26 -2.38 9.74
C LEU A 25 2.53 -1.87 10.98
N GLY A 26 3.02 -0.78 11.56
CA GLY A 26 2.39 -0.11 12.70
C GLY A 26 1.62 1.13 12.27
N LYS A 27 0.85 1.69 13.23
CA LYS A 27 0.17 2.98 13.07
C LYS A 27 1.09 4.19 13.29
N ASP A 28 2.20 3.98 13.98
CA ASP A 28 3.22 5.01 14.19
C ASP A 28 4.20 5.00 13.02
N ILE A 29 4.08 6.02 12.16
CA ILE A 29 4.91 6.20 10.98
C ILE A 29 5.48 7.62 10.95
N SER A 30 6.74 7.74 10.54
CA SER A 30 7.45 9.03 10.45
C SER A 30 7.10 9.85 9.21
N VAL A 31 6.21 9.33 8.34
CA VAL A 31 5.84 9.94 7.06
C VAL A 31 4.40 10.41 7.14
N SER A 32 4.15 11.68 6.81
CA SER A 32 2.81 12.25 6.89
C SER A 32 1.88 11.69 5.80
N PRO A 33 0.55 11.68 6.01
CA PRO A 33 -0.43 11.30 4.99
C PRO A 33 -0.29 12.12 3.69
N GLU A 34 0.06 13.41 3.79
CA GLU A 34 0.26 14.29 2.62
C GLU A 34 1.43 13.82 1.78
N ARG A 35 2.55 13.44 2.42
CA ARG A 35 3.73 12.93 1.72
C ARG A 35 3.44 11.58 1.06
N ILE A 36 2.66 10.71 1.70
CA ILE A 36 2.23 9.43 1.10
C ILE A 36 1.37 9.70 -0.14
N ASN A 37 0.39 10.59 -0.04
CA ASN A 37 -0.46 10.98 -1.17
C ASN A 37 0.34 11.58 -2.33
N GLU A 38 1.33 12.41 -2.05
CA GLU A 38 2.24 12.96 -3.05
C GLU A 38 3.01 11.84 -3.78
N ILE A 39 3.61 10.90 -3.03
CA ILE A 39 4.35 9.76 -3.60
C ILE A 39 3.44 8.93 -4.51
N VAL A 40 2.23 8.59 -4.04
CA VAL A 40 1.25 7.82 -4.83
C VAL A 40 0.85 8.58 -6.09
N LYS A 41 0.59 9.89 -5.98
CA LYS A 41 0.21 10.73 -7.12
C LYS A 41 1.30 10.78 -8.18
N GLU A 42 2.54 11.04 -7.79
CA GLU A 42 3.67 11.09 -8.71
C GLU A 42 3.92 9.72 -9.37
N ALA A 43 3.85 8.64 -8.60
CA ALA A 43 4.00 7.28 -9.14
C ALA A 43 2.90 6.95 -10.18
N VAL A 44 1.63 7.16 -9.83
CA VAL A 44 0.50 6.87 -10.73
C VAL A 44 0.54 7.72 -12.01
N LYS A 45 0.94 8.99 -11.89
CA LYS A 45 1.04 9.92 -13.02
C LYS A 45 2.15 9.54 -14.01
N HIS A 46 3.26 9.02 -13.52
CA HIS A 46 4.46 8.79 -14.32
C HIS A 46 4.68 7.34 -14.73
N VAL A 47 3.94 6.39 -14.17
CA VAL A 47 3.93 5.00 -14.66
C VAL A 47 3.33 4.96 -16.07
N PRO A 48 4.02 4.37 -17.06
CA PRO A 48 3.49 4.25 -18.41
C PRO A 48 2.23 3.37 -18.40
N SER A 49 1.28 3.72 -19.27
CA SER A 49 0.07 2.94 -19.50
C SER A 49 -0.03 2.59 -20.98
N SER A 50 -0.61 1.42 -21.29
CA SER A 50 -0.78 0.99 -22.68
C SER A 50 -1.57 2.06 -23.44
N PHE A 51 -1.07 2.46 -24.60
CA PHE A 51 -1.62 3.55 -25.43
C PHE A 51 -1.79 4.90 -24.71
N ASN A 52 -1.05 5.16 -23.63
CA ASN A 52 -1.21 6.35 -22.78
C ASN A 52 -2.66 6.56 -22.28
N SER A 53 -3.41 5.47 -22.12
CA SER A 53 -4.83 5.50 -21.74
C SER A 53 -5.08 6.02 -20.32
N GLN A 54 -4.08 5.95 -19.44
CA GLN A 54 -4.13 6.44 -18.06
C GLN A 54 -5.38 5.94 -17.30
N SER A 55 -5.71 4.66 -17.48
CA SER A 55 -6.88 4.04 -16.85
C SER A 55 -6.74 3.78 -15.35
N ASN A 56 -5.51 3.81 -14.83
CA ASN A 56 -5.22 3.54 -13.42
C ASN A 56 -5.94 4.56 -12.50
N ARG A 57 -6.65 4.05 -11.49
CA ARG A 57 -7.27 4.84 -10.42
C ARG A 57 -6.86 4.21 -9.09
N VAL A 58 -6.55 5.04 -8.11
CA VAL A 58 -6.08 4.61 -6.79
C VAL A 58 -6.89 5.34 -5.72
N VAL A 59 -7.25 4.61 -4.67
CA VAL A 59 -7.82 5.14 -3.43
C VAL A 59 -6.84 4.80 -2.34
N VAL A 60 -6.47 5.78 -1.52
CA VAL A 60 -5.58 5.61 -0.37
C VAL A 60 -6.39 5.84 0.88
N LEU A 61 -6.38 4.90 1.82
CA LEU A 61 -7.16 4.96 3.05
C LEU A 61 -6.24 5.14 4.24
N PHE A 62 -6.64 6.03 5.15
CA PHE A 62 -5.94 6.30 6.40
C PHE A 62 -6.92 6.23 7.57
N GLY A 63 -6.40 5.99 8.76
CA GLY A 63 -7.18 6.07 10.00
C GLY A 63 -8.44 5.21 9.98
N ALA A 64 -9.60 5.83 10.19
CA ALA A 64 -10.88 5.12 10.31
C ALA A 64 -11.32 4.41 9.01
N GLU A 65 -11.01 4.96 7.84
CA GLU A 65 -11.41 4.32 6.57
C GLU A 65 -10.52 3.11 6.25
N HIS A 66 -9.24 3.14 6.66
CA HIS A 66 -8.36 1.98 6.61
C HIS A 66 -8.86 0.86 7.52
N ASP A 67 -9.17 1.20 8.78
CA ASP A 67 -9.72 0.25 9.75
C ASP A 67 -11.01 -0.39 9.21
N LYS A 68 -11.91 0.43 8.66
CA LYS A 68 -13.19 -0.01 8.09
C LYS A 68 -13.01 -0.99 6.93
N LEU A 69 -12.04 -0.78 6.04
CA LEU A 69 -11.77 -1.71 4.95
C LEU A 69 -11.42 -3.10 5.49
N TRP A 70 -10.56 -3.16 6.50
CA TRP A 70 -10.13 -4.43 7.08
C TRP A 70 -11.21 -5.09 7.94
N ASP A 71 -12.04 -4.30 8.63
CA ASP A 71 -13.20 -4.80 9.36
C ASP A 71 -14.23 -5.44 8.40
N ILE A 72 -14.51 -4.80 7.25
CA ILE A 72 -15.36 -5.37 6.19
C ILE A 72 -14.75 -6.66 5.65
N THR A 73 -13.44 -6.67 5.41
CA THR A 73 -12.74 -7.83 4.85
C THR A 73 -12.81 -9.02 5.80
N GLU A 74 -12.54 -8.83 7.09
CA GLU A 74 -12.67 -9.88 8.10
C GLU A 74 -14.10 -10.42 8.16
N GLN A 75 -15.10 -9.54 8.16
CA GLN A 75 -16.51 -9.93 8.19
C GLN A 75 -16.87 -10.81 7.00
N VAL A 76 -16.49 -10.42 5.78
CA VAL A 76 -16.76 -11.22 4.57
C VAL A 76 -16.03 -12.56 4.62
N LEU A 77 -14.76 -12.58 5.05
CA LEU A 77 -14.00 -13.84 5.11
C LEU A 77 -14.56 -14.80 6.16
N SER A 78 -15.14 -14.30 7.26
CA SER A 78 -15.76 -15.14 8.29
C SER A 78 -16.96 -15.95 7.78
N THR A 79 -17.60 -15.51 6.69
CA THR A 79 -18.70 -16.26 6.06
C THR A 79 -18.24 -17.27 5.01
N VAL A 80 -16.96 -17.20 4.60
CA VAL A 80 -16.39 -18.04 3.54
C VAL A 80 -15.49 -19.14 4.11
N VAL A 81 -14.70 -18.82 5.14
CA VAL A 81 -13.76 -19.75 5.76
C VAL A 81 -14.49 -20.56 6.83
N PRO A 82 -14.33 -21.90 6.87
CA PRO A 82 -14.90 -22.72 7.94
C PRO A 82 -14.48 -22.21 9.33
N PRO A 83 -15.40 -22.14 10.31
CA PRO A 83 -15.12 -21.53 11.62
C PRO A 83 -13.88 -22.11 12.33
N GLU A 84 -13.65 -23.41 12.19
CA GLU A 84 -12.51 -24.12 12.77
C GLU A 84 -11.15 -23.75 12.15
N GLN A 85 -11.15 -23.09 10.99
CA GLN A 85 -9.95 -22.63 10.27
C GLN A 85 -9.86 -21.10 10.19
N PHE A 86 -10.76 -20.36 10.85
CA PHE A 86 -10.82 -18.91 10.70
C PHE A 86 -9.73 -18.16 11.47
N GLU A 87 -9.23 -18.72 12.56
CA GLU A 87 -8.29 -18.03 13.46
C GLU A 87 -7.02 -17.48 12.75
N PRO A 88 -6.32 -18.25 11.89
CA PRO A 88 -5.19 -17.70 11.13
C PRO A 88 -5.57 -16.55 10.20
N THR A 89 -6.78 -16.60 9.61
CA THR A 89 -7.30 -15.52 8.76
C THR A 89 -7.55 -14.26 9.58
N LYS A 90 -8.19 -14.41 10.74
CA LYS A 90 -8.45 -13.31 11.67
C LYS A 90 -7.15 -12.63 12.13
N GLN A 91 -6.14 -13.40 12.51
CA GLN A 91 -4.83 -12.86 12.88
C GLN A 91 -4.18 -12.07 11.74
N LYS A 92 -4.32 -12.56 10.50
CA LYS A 92 -3.81 -11.86 9.33
C LYS A 92 -4.57 -10.55 9.06
N MET A 93 -5.89 -10.53 9.22
CA MET A 93 -6.70 -9.30 9.08
C MET A 93 -6.33 -8.29 10.17
N ALA A 94 -6.16 -8.75 11.42
CA ALA A 94 -5.72 -7.91 12.53
C ALA A 94 -4.34 -7.28 12.27
N MET A 95 -3.40 -8.03 11.67
CA MET A 95 -2.10 -7.49 11.26
C MET A 95 -2.23 -6.36 10.23
N PHE A 96 -3.06 -6.53 9.19
CA PHE A 96 -3.26 -5.49 8.18
C PHE A 96 -3.98 -4.26 8.73
N ARG A 97 -5.01 -4.49 9.55
CA ARG A 97 -5.71 -3.44 10.30
C ARG A 97 -4.77 -2.67 11.23
N GLY A 98 -3.71 -3.31 11.73
CA GLY A 98 -2.67 -2.69 12.55
C GLY A 98 -1.79 -1.65 11.85
N ALA A 99 -1.83 -1.56 10.52
CA ALA A 99 -1.09 -0.56 9.76
C ALA A 99 -1.71 0.84 9.85
N ALA A 100 -0.93 1.87 9.52
CA ALA A 100 -1.40 3.27 9.46
C ALA A 100 -2.37 3.56 8.29
N GLY A 101 -2.32 2.75 7.23
CA GLY A 101 -3.12 2.94 6.01
C GLY A 101 -2.97 1.78 5.03
N THR A 102 -3.78 1.80 3.97
CA THR A 102 -3.81 0.85 2.85
C THR A 102 -3.99 1.58 1.53
#